data_AF-F1L1S1-F1
#
_entry.id   AF-F1L1S1-F1
#
_cell.length_a   1.000
_cell.length_b   1.000
_cell.length_c   1.000
_cell.angle_alpha   90.00
_cell.angle_beta   90.00
_cell.angle_gamma   90.00
#
_symmetry.space_group_name_H-M   'P 1'
#
loop_
_entity.id
_entity.type
_entity.pdbx_description
1 polymer ?
#
loop_
_entity_poly.entity_id
_entity_poly.type
_entity_poly.pdbx_seq_one_letter_code
_entity_poly.pdbx_strand_id
1 'polypeptide(L)'
;MAGGPDPNDSFSPGVGYILVFNLIVGTGALSLPKAFRHAGYILAIVLLIVSFFTSYICATFLLEGMAVANAAIRSDQLKNRKKSDRNPPSKEEIAAIYRIDNRTEVSAMAMVFLGKYGVLFLMLIMTIYLFGDLAIYTVTVPKSIMNVMCSTDANAEVVSWDEPCWANWPKWTTRSAIYRIWVAVFVLFVTPLVIIGVRRTKYLQISTSVCRWTAFILMIVLASILLGDKGSPSIPQPVIVNGFGSLFGTTVYAFMCHHSLPSLITPMKTKKHLMFFLLLVYLCVLLFYVALSTTGAFAFVDIYDVYSLNFLHSPYFQTIFYKICDYFLALFPVFTITTNYPIVGCTLINNLLVAFDICEEMLAERGITFFRSNKVANATSDPPPIKCETGEQERENKTATDVQKEKENKERTGEGPTENGPMKGNDVEKGDKDKDSSDNETEEERIRRKTLEHEDRIRKETLTEVPVAKPRPLRRYIVMVVLIGLATLIAMLTDNVLILAEITGSYPGVGVQYIIPSLIVIFARRYSLRELGSPVPSCSASPFSHTFWPYLLLLWSVFAIVMVSLNFADVFE
;
A
#
# COMPACT_ATOMS: atom_id res chain seq x y z
N MET A 1 -3.62 13.86 1.42
CA MET A 1 -3.10 14.33 2.72
C MET A 1 -1.69 13.80 2.90
N ALA A 2 -0.67 14.55 2.47
CA ALA A 2 0.74 14.21 2.66
C ALA A 2 1.28 14.79 3.99
N GLY A 3 0.62 14.46 5.10
CA GLY A 3 1.13 14.80 6.42
C GLY A 3 2.25 13.85 6.83
N GLY A 4 3.36 14.39 7.34
CA GLY A 4 4.31 13.59 8.12
C GLY A 4 3.61 13.04 9.39
N PRO A 5 4.09 11.93 9.96
CA PRO A 5 3.53 11.43 11.21
C PRO A 5 3.70 12.47 12.33
N ASP A 6 2.64 12.70 13.12
CA ASP A 6 2.73 13.52 14.33
C ASP A 6 3.87 13.00 15.23
N PRO A 7 4.69 13.86 15.87
CA PRO A 7 5.80 13.42 16.70
C PRO A 7 5.40 12.39 17.78
N ASN A 8 4.17 12.51 18.29
CA ASN A 8 3.57 11.63 19.29
C ASN A 8 3.17 10.22 18.79
N ASP A 9 3.06 10.01 17.47
CA ASP A 9 2.76 8.70 16.87
C ASP A 9 4.03 7.90 16.50
N SER A 10 5.23 8.45 16.76
CA SER A 10 6.50 7.76 16.48
C SER A 10 6.81 6.65 17.51
N PHE A 11 7.25 5.48 17.03
CA PHE A 11 7.49 4.29 17.88
C PHE A 11 8.92 3.71 17.76
N SER A 12 9.28 2.84 18.72
CA SER A 12 10.60 2.21 18.75
C SER A 12 10.77 1.18 17.63
N PRO A 13 12.00 0.93 17.14
CA PRO A 13 12.22 -0.01 16.04
C PRO A 13 11.71 -1.43 16.33
N GLY A 14 11.84 -1.91 17.57
CA GLY A 14 11.33 -3.22 18.00
C GLY A 14 9.82 -3.35 17.83
N VAL A 15 9.04 -2.32 18.20
CA VAL A 15 7.59 -2.30 17.94
C VAL A 15 7.31 -2.30 16.43
N GLY A 16 8.10 -1.56 15.64
CA GLY A 16 8.02 -1.58 14.18
C GLY A 16 8.24 -2.97 13.57
N TYR A 17 9.28 -3.68 13.99
CA TYR A 17 9.56 -5.03 13.50
C TYR A 17 8.51 -6.06 13.94
N ILE A 18 7.94 -5.94 15.14
CA ILE A 18 6.78 -6.74 15.57
C ILE A 18 5.55 -6.43 14.71
N LEU A 19 5.27 -5.16 14.40
CA LEU A 19 4.17 -4.77 13.51
C LEU A 19 4.39 -5.28 12.07
N VAL A 20 5.63 -5.33 11.57
CA VAL A 20 5.94 -5.91 10.24
C VAL A 20 5.81 -7.44 10.27
N PHE A 21 6.26 -8.13 11.33
CA PHE A 21 6.00 -9.56 11.52
C PHE A 21 4.49 -9.84 11.51
N ASN A 22 3.71 -9.07 12.27
CA ASN A 22 2.25 -9.15 12.30
C ASN A 22 1.57 -8.79 10.97
N LEU A 23 2.20 -7.96 10.13
CA LEU A 23 1.65 -7.64 8.82
C LEU A 23 1.81 -8.82 7.85
N ILE A 24 2.96 -9.50 7.90
CA ILE A 24 3.21 -10.69 7.07
C ILE A 24 2.40 -11.88 7.60
N VAL A 25 2.47 -12.17 8.91
CA VAL A 25 1.69 -13.21 9.58
C VAL A 25 0.24 -12.75 9.75
N GLY A 26 -0.48 -12.75 8.62
CA GLY A 26 -1.89 -12.40 8.48
C GLY A 26 -2.79 -13.62 8.27
N THR A 27 -3.84 -13.44 7.48
CA THR A 27 -4.83 -14.47 7.13
C THR A 27 -4.26 -15.57 6.23
N GLY A 28 -3.32 -15.26 5.32
CA GLY A 28 -2.74 -16.24 4.40
C GLY A 28 -2.00 -17.40 5.09
N ALA A 29 -1.59 -17.22 6.34
CA ALA A 29 -1.00 -18.29 7.15
C ALA A 29 -2.01 -19.38 7.57
N LEU A 30 -3.32 -19.12 7.48
CA LEU A 30 -4.37 -20.08 7.86
C LEU A 30 -4.68 -21.14 6.81
N SER A 31 -4.34 -20.91 5.54
CA SER A 31 -4.52 -21.90 4.46
C SER A 31 -3.23 -22.67 4.11
N LEU A 32 -2.05 -22.21 4.57
CA LEU A 32 -0.76 -22.85 4.33
C LEU A 32 -0.72 -24.35 4.68
N PRO A 33 -1.22 -24.84 5.84
CA PRO A 33 -1.15 -26.26 6.18
C PRO A 33 -1.94 -27.16 5.22
N LYS A 34 -3.07 -26.66 4.67
CA LYS A 34 -3.83 -27.37 3.63
C LYS A 34 -3.09 -27.39 2.30
N ALA A 35 -2.51 -26.26 1.90
CA ALA A 35 -1.71 -26.17 0.69
C ALA A 35 -0.46 -27.07 0.75
N PHE A 36 0.17 -27.22 1.92
CA PHE A 36 1.24 -28.20 2.19
C PHE A 36 0.77 -29.64 1.97
N ARG A 37 -0.45 -29.98 2.43
CA ARG A 37 -1.06 -31.31 2.24
C ARG A 37 -1.36 -31.60 0.76
N HIS A 38 -1.81 -30.59 0.00
CA HIS A 38 -2.13 -30.69 -1.43
C HIS A 38 -0.90 -30.79 -2.34
N ALA A 39 0.20 -30.10 -2.03
CA ALA A 39 1.39 -30.02 -2.89
C ALA A 39 2.57 -30.91 -2.47
N GLY A 40 2.47 -31.52 -1.28
CA GLY A 40 3.53 -32.33 -0.70
C GLY A 40 4.62 -31.52 0.01
N TYR A 41 5.16 -32.08 1.09
CA TYR A 41 5.90 -31.31 2.10
C TYR A 41 7.28 -30.81 1.62
N ILE A 42 7.95 -31.52 0.69
CA ILE A 42 9.26 -31.10 0.17
C ILE A 42 9.07 -29.92 -0.79
N LEU A 43 8.12 -30.03 -1.73
CA LEU A 43 7.79 -28.93 -2.64
C LEU A 43 7.35 -27.69 -1.85
N ALA A 44 6.56 -27.89 -0.80
CA ALA A 44 6.11 -26.82 0.09
C ALA A 44 7.25 -26.12 0.85
N ILE A 45 8.20 -26.85 1.44
CA ILE A 45 9.37 -26.26 2.12
C ILE A 45 10.26 -25.50 1.12
N VAL A 46 10.52 -26.07 -0.07
CA VAL A 46 11.30 -25.39 -1.12
C VAL A 46 10.62 -24.09 -1.56
N LEU A 47 9.30 -24.11 -1.78
CA LEU A 47 8.58 -22.92 -2.24
C LEU A 47 8.44 -21.84 -1.16
N LEU A 48 8.32 -22.22 0.13
CA LEU A 48 8.42 -21.26 1.23
C LEU A 48 9.78 -20.55 1.22
N ILE A 49 10.88 -21.28 1.01
CA ILE A 49 12.25 -20.70 0.97
C ILE A 49 12.41 -19.74 -0.23
N VAL A 50 11.96 -20.14 -1.42
CA VAL A 50 11.99 -19.28 -2.62
C VAL A 50 11.14 -18.02 -2.41
N SER A 51 9.95 -18.17 -1.82
CA SER A 51 9.03 -17.05 -1.58
C SER A 51 9.52 -16.12 -0.47
N PHE A 52 10.11 -16.63 0.61
CA PHE A 52 10.84 -15.83 1.62
C PHE A 52 11.90 -14.94 0.96
N PHE A 53 12.77 -15.55 0.14
CA PHE A 53 13.92 -14.86 -0.46
C PHE A 53 13.47 -13.79 -1.47
N THR A 54 12.57 -14.15 -2.40
CA THR A 54 12.05 -13.23 -3.41
C THR A 54 11.20 -12.10 -2.79
N SER A 55 10.41 -12.39 -1.76
CA SER A 55 9.65 -11.37 -1.01
C SER A 55 10.56 -10.38 -0.30
N TYR A 56 11.63 -10.86 0.34
CA TYR A 56 12.61 -10.00 0.99
C TYR A 56 13.32 -9.08 -0.02
N ILE A 57 13.77 -9.60 -1.18
CA ILE A 57 14.35 -8.76 -2.25
C ILE A 57 13.37 -7.64 -2.63
N CYS A 58 12.12 -7.98 -2.94
CA CYS A 58 11.09 -7.01 -3.29
C CYS A 58 10.77 -6.00 -2.17
N ALA A 59 10.87 -6.40 -0.90
CA ALA A 59 10.70 -5.48 0.23
C ALA A 59 11.85 -4.46 0.30
N THR A 60 13.09 -4.88 0.02
CA THR A 60 14.23 -3.94 -0.08
C THR A 60 14.14 -3.02 -1.30
N PHE A 61 13.58 -3.49 -2.42
CA PHE A 61 13.33 -2.67 -3.62
C PHE A 61 12.31 -1.56 -3.38
N LEU A 62 11.21 -1.87 -2.69
CA LEU A 62 10.21 -0.87 -2.33
C LEU A 62 10.80 0.17 -1.37
N LEU A 63 11.62 -0.25 -0.41
CA LEU A 63 12.30 0.65 0.52
C LEU A 63 13.34 1.55 -0.16
N GLU A 64 14.08 1.02 -1.15
CA GLU A 64 14.96 1.84 -1.99
C GLU A 64 14.15 2.89 -2.77
N GLY A 65 13.05 2.50 -3.42
CA GLY A 65 12.13 3.43 -4.08
C GLY A 65 11.58 4.51 -3.14
N MET A 66 11.25 4.14 -1.91
CA MET A 66 10.74 5.05 -0.88
C MET A 66 11.80 6.06 -0.40
N ALA A 67 13.08 5.64 -0.36
CA ALA A 67 14.22 6.50 -0.09
C ALA A 67 14.46 7.49 -1.24
N VAL A 68 14.42 7.02 -2.50
CA VAL A 68 14.51 7.91 -3.68
C VAL A 68 13.33 8.89 -3.74
N ALA A 69 12.12 8.48 -3.34
CA ALA A 69 10.96 9.37 -3.32
C ALA A 69 11.08 10.47 -2.24
N ASN A 70 11.64 10.15 -1.07
CA ASN A 70 12.01 11.15 -0.06
C ASN A 70 13.07 12.14 -0.60
N ALA A 71 14.07 11.64 -1.34
CA ALA A 71 15.09 12.48 -1.98
C ALA A 71 14.53 13.36 -3.12
N ALA A 72 13.56 12.86 -3.88
CA ALA A 72 12.86 13.61 -4.94
C ALA A 72 12.07 14.80 -4.36
N ILE A 73 11.34 14.59 -3.27
CA ILE A 73 10.62 15.65 -2.53
C ILE A 73 11.62 16.70 -1.98
N ARG A 74 12.81 16.27 -1.56
CA ARG A 74 13.88 17.13 -1.02
C ARG A 74 14.83 17.69 -2.09
N SER A 75 14.55 17.46 -3.38
CA SER A 75 15.45 17.82 -4.49
C SER A 75 15.84 19.30 -4.54
N ASP A 76 14.97 20.22 -4.11
CA ASP A 76 15.26 21.65 -4.09
C ASP A 76 16.35 22.02 -3.07
N GLN A 77 16.54 21.21 -2.02
CA GLN A 77 17.65 21.40 -1.08
C GLN A 77 18.99 21.20 -1.81
N LEU A 78 19.10 20.18 -2.68
CA LEU A 78 20.26 20.01 -3.56
C LEU A 78 20.36 21.09 -4.64
N LYS A 79 19.25 21.44 -5.32
CA LYS A 79 19.27 22.47 -6.38
C LYS A 79 19.74 23.82 -5.82
N ASN A 80 19.26 24.21 -4.63
CA ASN A 80 19.63 25.46 -3.98
C ASN A 80 21.05 25.40 -3.36
N ARG A 81 21.47 24.26 -2.78
CA ARG A 81 22.85 24.06 -2.31
C ARG A 81 23.86 24.25 -3.46
N LYS A 82 23.61 23.65 -4.62
CA LYS A 82 24.43 23.80 -5.85
C LYS A 82 24.40 25.21 -6.47
N LYS A 83 23.36 26.01 -6.21
CA LYS A 83 23.31 27.44 -6.57
C LYS A 83 24.10 28.33 -5.60
N SER A 84 24.28 27.90 -4.35
CA SER A 84 24.86 28.69 -3.24
C SER A 84 26.35 28.41 -2.98
N ASP A 85 26.84 27.21 -3.36
CA ASP A 85 28.22 26.79 -3.14
C ASP A 85 28.76 26.09 -4.40
N ARG A 86 30.03 26.35 -4.73
CA ARG A 86 30.73 25.76 -5.87
C ARG A 86 31.27 24.36 -5.57
N ASN A 87 31.37 24.00 -4.29
CA ASN A 87 31.83 22.67 -3.87
C ASN A 87 30.74 21.61 -4.11
N PRO A 88 31.10 20.38 -4.56
CA PRO A 88 30.14 19.29 -4.66
C PRO A 88 29.65 18.88 -3.26
N PRO A 89 28.35 18.56 -3.09
CA PRO A 89 27.80 18.17 -1.80
C PRO A 89 28.43 16.86 -1.30
N SER A 90 28.61 16.77 0.02
CA SER A 90 29.26 15.62 0.67
C SER A 90 28.44 14.33 0.53
N LYS A 91 29.06 13.17 0.74
CA LYS A 91 28.36 11.87 0.72
C LYS A 91 27.29 11.79 1.82
N GLU A 92 27.51 12.49 2.92
CA GLU A 92 26.63 12.61 4.08
C GLU A 92 25.46 13.57 3.79
N GLU A 93 25.71 14.71 3.14
CA GLU A 93 24.66 15.60 2.62
C GLU A 93 23.75 14.88 1.62
N ILE A 94 24.35 14.16 0.66
CA ILE A 94 23.61 13.34 -0.30
C ILE A 94 22.84 12.23 0.43
N ALA A 95 23.44 11.51 1.38
CA ALA A 95 22.74 10.47 2.15
C ALA A 95 21.59 11.01 3.01
N ALA A 96 21.67 12.26 3.50
CA ALA A 96 20.65 12.86 4.34
C ALA A 96 19.30 13.02 3.62
N ILE A 97 19.28 13.34 2.32
CA ILE A 97 18.01 13.54 1.60
C ILE A 97 17.27 12.24 1.31
N TYR A 98 17.96 11.11 1.12
CA TYR A 98 17.34 9.77 0.92
C TYR A 98 16.80 9.16 2.24
N ARG A 99 16.90 9.87 3.37
CA ARG A 99 16.31 9.42 4.62
C ARG A 99 14.80 9.32 4.52
N ILE A 100 14.29 8.15 4.89
CA ILE A 100 12.86 7.86 5.01
C ILE A 100 12.34 8.52 6.31
N ASP A 101 11.85 9.75 6.19
CA ASP A 101 11.12 10.43 7.27
C ASP A 101 9.69 10.84 6.83
N ASN A 102 9.43 11.02 5.53
CA ASN A 102 8.10 11.27 4.97
C ASN A 102 7.44 9.96 4.47
N ARG A 103 6.15 9.76 4.78
CA ARG A 103 5.34 8.63 4.28
C ARG A 103 5.06 8.85 2.78
N THR A 104 5.70 8.06 1.94
CA THR A 104 5.40 7.97 0.51
C THR A 104 4.80 6.60 0.22
N GLU A 105 3.60 6.57 -0.34
CA GLU A 105 2.89 5.32 -0.66
C GLU A 105 3.21 4.83 -2.07
N VAL A 106 2.84 3.58 -2.39
CA VAL A 106 3.06 2.94 -3.70
C VAL A 106 2.56 3.83 -4.86
N SER A 107 1.36 4.41 -4.72
CA SER A 107 0.76 5.32 -5.70
C SER A 107 1.54 6.63 -5.86
N ALA A 108 2.03 7.21 -4.76
CA ALA A 108 2.85 8.42 -4.78
C ALA A 108 4.23 8.16 -5.41
N MET A 109 4.88 7.04 -5.08
CA MET A 109 6.12 6.60 -5.73
C MET A 109 5.92 6.38 -7.25
N ALA A 110 4.82 5.72 -7.63
CA ALA A 110 4.46 5.55 -9.04
C ALA A 110 4.23 6.89 -9.76
N MET A 111 3.68 7.90 -9.09
CA MET A 111 3.45 9.23 -9.65
C MET A 111 4.76 9.97 -9.95
N VAL A 112 5.74 9.89 -9.04
CA VAL A 112 7.09 10.48 -9.24
C VAL A 112 7.87 9.75 -10.34
N PHE A 113 7.76 8.42 -10.43
CA PHE A 113 8.69 7.59 -11.23
C PHE A 113 8.13 7.08 -12.57
N LEU A 114 6.81 6.86 -12.69
CA LEU A 114 6.16 6.26 -13.87
C LEU A 114 5.04 7.14 -14.48
N GLY A 115 4.62 8.22 -13.81
CA GLY A 115 3.57 9.14 -14.30
C GLY A 115 2.15 8.54 -14.33
N LYS A 116 1.16 9.29 -14.87
CA LYS A 116 -0.28 8.98 -14.81
C LYS A 116 -0.62 7.53 -15.19
N TYR A 117 -0.11 7.05 -16.34
CA TYR A 117 -0.35 5.70 -16.82
C TYR A 117 0.21 4.61 -15.89
N GLY A 118 1.40 4.83 -15.33
CA GLY A 118 2.00 3.91 -14.37
C GLY A 118 1.26 3.89 -13.02
N VAL A 119 0.80 5.05 -12.53
CA VAL A 119 -0.06 5.12 -11.35
C VAL A 119 -1.31 4.28 -11.57
N LEU A 120 -2.04 4.49 -12.67
CA LEU A 120 -3.26 3.72 -12.96
C LEU A 120 -2.99 2.21 -13.00
N PHE A 121 -1.93 1.78 -13.69
CA PHE A 121 -1.58 0.35 -13.80
C PHE A 121 -1.28 -0.29 -12.43
N LEU A 122 -0.42 0.31 -11.61
CA LEU A 122 -0.08 -0.25 -10.30
C LEU A 122 -1.26 -0.12 -9.30
N MET A 123 -2.09 0.92 -9.43
CA MET A 123 -3.31 1.06 -8.61
C MET A 123 -4.41 0.07 -9.00
N LEU A 124 -4.52 -0.34 -10.27
CA LEU A 124 -5.44 -1.39 -10.69
C LEU A 124 -5.05 -2.74 -10.05
N ILE A 125 -3.77 -3.11 -10.11
CA ILE A 125 -3.24 -4.30 -9.44
C ILE A 125 -3.55 -4.27 -7.93
N MET A 126 -3.26 -3.14 -7.26
CA MET A 126 -3.59 -2.95 -5.84
C MET A 126 -5.09 -3.06 -5.54
N THR A 127 -5.95 -2.58 -6.44
CA THR A 127 -7.41 -2.60 -6.28
C THR A 127 -7.95 -4.03 -6.37
N ILE A 128 -7.49 -4.81 -7.36
CA ILE A 128 -7.90 -6.21 -7.52
C ILE A 128 -7.42 -7.04 -6.31
N TYR A 129 -6.18 -6.81 -5.84
CA TYR A 129 -5.67 -7.48 -4.62
C TYR A 129 -6.52 -7.16 -3.38
N LEU A 130 -6.74 -5.87 -3.07
CA LEU A 130 -7.47 -5.46 -1.86
C LEU A 130 -8.96 -5.84 -1.91
N PHE A 131 -9.51 -6.05 -3.11
CA PHE A 131 -10.83 -6.66 -3.29
C PHE A 131 -10.82 -8.16 -2.95
N GLY A 132 -9.79 -8.90 -3.37
CA GLY A 132 -9.59 -10.31 -3.01
C GLY A 132 -9.53 -10.52 -1.49
N ASP A 133 -8.81 -9.65 -0.76
CA ASP A 133 -8.83 -9.64 0.72
C ASP A 133 -10.27 -9.53 1.27
N LEU A 134 -11.10 -8.60 0.77
CA LEU A 134 -12.48 -8.47 1.24
C LEU A 134 -13.35 -9.70 0.91
N ALA A 135 -13.14 -10.35 -0.23
CA ALA A 135 -13.84 -11.58 -0.59
C ALA A 135 -13.45 -12.73 0.36
N ILE A 136 -12.14 -12.94 0.58
CA ILE A 136 -11.60 -13.91 1.54
C ILE A 136 -12.20 -13.68 2.93
N TYR A 137 -12.27 -12.41 3.37
CA TYR A 137 -12.82 -12.04 4.67
C TYR A 137 -14.33 -12.30 4.79
N THR A 138 -15.11 -11.99 3.74
CA THR A 138 -16.58 -12.20 3.70
C THR A 138 -16.94 -13.69 3.70
N VAL A 139 -16.06 -14.57 3.20
CA VAL A 139 -16.20 -16.04 3.33
C VAL A 139 -15.76 -16.52 4.71
N THR A 140 -14.55 -16.14 5.15
CA THR A 140 -13.88 -16.74 6.31
C THR A 140 -14.63 -16.50 7.62
N VAL A 141 -15.18 -15.30 7.83
CA VAL A 141 -15.86 -14.97 9.10
C VAL A 141 -17.17 -15.77 9.27
N PRO A 142 -18.12 -15.77 8.32
CA PRO A 142 -19.30 -16.62 8.38
C PRO A 142 -18.98 -18.12 8.46
N LYS A 143 -17.96 -18.60 7.72
CA LYS A 143 -17.53 -20.01 7.76
C LYS A 143 -17.01 -20.41 9.15
N SER A 144 -16.32 -19.50 9.84
CA SER A 144 -15.87 -19.70 11.22
C SER A 144 -17.05 -19.77 12.20
N ILE A 145 -18.00 -18.82 12.12
CA ILE A 145 -19.17 -18.79 13.01
C ILE A 145 -20.09 -19.98 12.78
N MET A 146 -20.34 -20.38 11.53
CA MET A 146 -21.15 -21.54 11.18
C MET A 146 -20.58 -22.83 11.80
N ASN A 147 -19.27 -23.07 11.70
CA ASN A 147 -18.67 -24.28 12.26
C ASN A 147 -18.66 -24.30 13.80
N VAL A 148 -18.64 -23.14 14.46
CA VAL A 148 -18.85 -23.01 15.92
C VAL A 148 -20.31 -23.24 16.32
N MET A 149 -21.27 -22.91 15.46
CA MET A 149 -22.71 -23.03 15.75
C MET A 149 -23.32 -24.39 15.41
N CYS A 150 -22.85 -25.06 14.37
CA CYS A 150 -23.42 -26.32 13.91
C CYS A 150 -22.69 -27.52 14.50
N SER A 151 -23.43 -28.48 15.06
CA SER A 151 -22.86 -29.73 15.54
C SER A 151 -22.11 -30.46 14.41
N THR A 152 -21.02 -31.14 14.76
CA THR A 152 -20.37 -32.13 13.91
C THR A 152 -20.66 -33.50 14.51
N ASP A 153 -21.38 -34.36 13.80
CA ASP A 153 -21.63 -35.73 14.27
C ASP A 153 -20.32 -36.52 14.27
N ALA A 154 -19.96 -37.10 15.43
CA ALA A 154 -18.67 -37.76 15.64
C ALA A 154 -18.46 -39.05 14.83
N ASN A 155 -19.48 -39.48 14.08
CA ASN A 155 -19.48 -40.66 13.22
C ASN A 155 -19.56 -40.32 11.72
N ALA A 156 -19.59 -39.04 11.34
CA ALA A 156 -19.69 -38.60 9.95
C ALA A 156 -18.28 -38.40 9.35
N GLU A 157 -17.87 -39.29 8.44
CA GLU A 157 -16.58 -39.20 7.73
C GLU A 157 -16.50 -37.96 6.82
N VAL A 158 -17.64 -37.49 6.30
CA VAL A 158 -17.77 -36.27 5.50
C VAL A 158 -18.95 -35.46 6.01
N VAL A 159 -18.72 -34.19 6.36
CA VAL A 159 -19.77 -33.27 6.84
C VAL A 159 -20.45 -32.60 5.64
N SER A 160 -21.70 -32.97 5.34
CA SER A 160 -22.43 -32.39 4.20
C SER A 160 -22.89 -30.96 4.47
N TRP A 161 -22.90 -30.13 3.43
CA TRP A 161 -23.39 -28.74 3.51
C TRP A 161 -24.92 -28.62 3.42
N ASP A 162 -25.58 -29.63 2.88
CA ASP A 162 -27.04 -29.72 2.72
C ASP A 162 -27.72 -30.42 3.91
N GLU A 163 -26.94 -30.97 4.84
CA GLU A 163 -27.44 -31.52 6.10
C GLU A 163 -27.84 -30.43 7.10
N PRO A 164 -28.82 -30.70 8.00
CA PRO A 164 -29.24 -29.75 9.01
C PRO A 164 -28.11 -29.46 10.00
N CYS A 165 -27.96 -28.19 10.38
CA CYS A 165 -26.96 -27.68 11.31
C CYS A 165 -26.98 -28.38 12.69
N TRP A 166 -28.14 -28.92 13.09
CA TRP A 166 -28.37 -29.81 14.22
C TRP A 166 -29.47 -30.81 13.86
N ALA A 167 -29.35 -32.08 14.29
CA ALA A 167 -30.36 -33.13 14.01
C ALA A 167 -31.78 -32.78 14.48
N ASN A 168 -31.91 -31.97 15.55
CA ASN A 168 -33.19 -31.54 16.12
C ASN A 168 -33.75 -30.22 15.53
N TRP A 169 -33.07 -29.62 14.53
CA TRP A 169 -33.50 -28.35 13.94
C TRP A 169 -34.33 -28.54 12.65
N PRO A 170 -35.08 -27.51 12.21
CA PRO A 170 -35.88 -27.59 10.99
C PRO A 170 -35.04 -27.92 9.74
N LYS A 171 -35.58 -28.70 8.80
CA LYS A 171 -34.86 -29.12 7.58
C LYS A 171 -34.35 -27.97 6.69
N TRP A 172 -34.83 -26.74 6.88
CA TRP A 172 -34.36 -25.56 6.15
C TRP A 172 -33.09 -24.93 6.75
N THR A 173 -32.73 -25.23 8.00
CA THR A 173 -31.50 -24.75 8.64
C THR A 173 -30.31 -25.67 8.30
N THR A 174 -30.03 -25.85 7.01
CA THR A 174 -28.83 -26.58 6.56
C THR A 174 -27.56 -25.81 6.92
N ARG A 175 -26.38 -26.46 6.93
CA ARG A 175 -25.10 -25.75 7.15
C ARG A 175 -24.94 -24.60 6.16
N SER A 176 -25.25 -24.84 4.87
CA SER A 176 -25.27 -23.82 3.81
C SER A 176 -26.23 -22.65 4.11
N ALA A 177 -27.44 -22.93 4.62
CA ALA A 177 -28.38 -21.87 5.01
C ALA A 177 -27.87 -21.03 6.18
N ILE A 178 -27.29 -21.65 7.21
CA ILE A 178 -26.71 -20.96 8.38
C ILE A 178 -25.50 -20.11 7.98
N TYR A 179 -24.61 -20.63 7.12
CA TYR A 179 -23.51 -19.86 6.53
C TYR A 179 -24.01 -18.61 5.78
N ARG A 180 -25.02 -18.75 4.91
CA ARG A 180 -25.61 -17.63 4.14
C ARG A 180 -26.27 -16.58 5.03
N ILE A 181 -26.92 -17.00 6.12
CA ILE A 181 -27.45 -16.07 7.14
C ILE A 181 -26.30 -15.30 7.79
N TRP A 182 -25.19 -15.96 8.15
CA TRP A 182 -24.03 -15.28 8.73
C TRP A 182 -23.27 -14.38 7.75
N VAL A 183 -23.26 -14.68 6.44
CA VAL A 183 -22.79 -13.74 5.40
C VAL A 183 -23.62 -12.45 5.45
N ALA A 184 -24.95 -12.55 5.47
CA ALA A 184 -25.82 -11.37 5.54
C ALA A 184 -25.62 -10.57 6.85
N VAL A 185 -25.52 -11.24 8.00
CA VAL A 185 -25.28 -10.59 9.32
C VAL A 185 -23.90 -9.92 9.36
N PHE A 186 -22.85 -10.58 8.85
CA PHE A 186 -21.50 -10.01 8.78
C PHE A 186 -21.48 -8.75 7.90
N VAL A 187 -22.05 -8.82 6.70
CA VAL A 187 -22.12 -7.68 5.76
C VAL A 187 -22.92 -6.51 6.37
N LEU A 188 -24.04 -6.79 7.03
CA LEU A 188 -24.83 -5.79 7.75
C LEU A 188 -24.04 -5.11 8.88
N PHE A 189 -23.16 -5.85 9.56
CA PHE A 189 -22.31 -5.32 10.64
C PHE A 189 -21.12 -4.49 10.13
N VAL A 190 -20.38 -4.97 9.12
CA VAL A 190 -19.16 -4.27 8.65
C VAL A 190 -19.44 -3.08 7.74
N THR A 191 -20.60 -3.04 7.05
CA THR A 191 -20.95 -1.95 6.13
C THR A 191 -21.02 -0.58 6.86
N PRO A 192 -21.72 -0.42 8.00
CA PRO A 192 -21.65 0.80 8.81
C PRO A 192 -20.23 1.22 9.21
N LEU A 193 -19.35 0.27 9.56
CA LEU A 193 -17.97 0.57 9.97
C LEU A 193 -17.12 1.13 8.80
N VAL A 194 -17.35 0.65 7.58
CA VAL A 194 -16.74 1.19 6.35
C VAL A 194 -17.33 2.57 5.98
N ILE A 195 -18.63 2.81 6.22
CA ILE A 195 -19.28 4.13 6.02
C ILE A 195 -18.63 5.16 6.95
N ILE A 196 -18.62 4.88 8.26
CA ILE A 196 -18.04 5.72 9.31
C ILE A 196 -16.54 5.96 9.05
N GLY A 197 -15.88 5.05 8.32
CA GLY A 197 -14.49 5.21 7.91
C GLY A 197 -13.52 4.94 9.04
N VAL A 198 -13.84 3.95 9.89
CA VAL A 198 -13.14 3.56 11.11
C VAL A 198 -11.67 3.24 10.81
N ARG A 199 -10.78 4.21 11.09
CA ARG A 199 -9.35 4.17 10.72
C ARG A 199 -8.37 4.37 11.89
N ARG A 200 -8.84 4.66 13.10
CA ARG A 200 -8.00 4.81 14.31
C ARG A 200 -8.40 3.80 15.38
N THR A 201 -7.91 2.56 15.23
CA THR A 201 -8.28 1.40 16.06
C THR A 201 -7.08 0.81 16.81
N LYS A 202 -6.10 1.64 17.21
CA LYS A 202 -4.82 1.26 17.86
C LYS A 202 -4.97 0.16 18.92
N TYR A 203 -5.93 0.27 19.83
CA TYR A 203 -6.16 -0.73 20.88
C TYR A 203 -6.73 -2.07 20.36
N LEU A 204 -7.60 -2.04 19.33
CA LEU A 204 -8.08 -3.26 18.67
C LEU A 204 -6.97 -3.91 17.83
N GLN A 205 -6.10 -3.14 17.19
CA GLN A 205 -4.92 -3.66 16.48
C GLN A 205 -3.91 -4.31 17.43
N ILE A 206 -3.68 -3.73 18.61
CA ILE A 206 -2.87 -4.35 19.67
C ILE A 206 -3.55 -5.63 20.21
N SER A 207 -4.85 -5.59 20.49
CA SER A 207 -5.62 -6.75 20.96
C SER A 207 -5.57 -7.91 19.95
N THR A 208 -5.92 -7.65 18.69
CA THR A 208 -5.87 -8.64 17.60
C THR A 208 -4.47 -9.15 17.29
N SER A 209 -3.42 -8.35 17.51
CA SER A 209 -2.03 -8.82 17.53
C SER A 209 -1.81 -9.85 18.63
N VAL A 210 -2.18 -9.56 19.87
CA VAL A 210 -2.02 -10.49 21.01
C VAL A 210 -2.80 -11.79 20.76
N CYS A 211 -4.08 -11.70 20.38
CA CYS A 211 -4.90 -12.86 20.03
C CYS A 211 -4.26 -13.71 18.93
N ARG A 212 -3.57 -13.10 17.96
CA ARG A 212 -2.91 -13.80 16.85
C ARG A 212 -1.68 -14.57 17.29
N TRP A 213 -0.81 -13.98 18.12
CA TRP A 213 0.32 -14.69 18.70
C TRP A 213 -0.16 -15.86 19.56
N THR A 214 -1.16 -15.66 20.41
CA THR A 214 -1.77 -16.75 21.20
C THR A 214 -2.34 -17.86 20.32
N ALA A 215 -3.12 -17.51 19.28
CA ALA A 215 -3.75 -18.48 18.40
C ALA A 215 -2.73 -19.33 17.63
N PHE A 216 -1.73 -18.73 16.98
CA PHE A 216 -0.73 -19.51 16.24
C PHE A 216 0.19 -20.34 17.14
N ILE A 217 0.57 -19.83 18.33
CA ILE A 217 1.33 -20.63 19.31
C ILE A 217 0.49 -21.84 19.76
N LEU A 218 -0.80 -21.66 20.08
CA LEU A 218 -1.68 -22.77 20.43
C LEU A 218 -1.81 -23.78 19.28
N MET A 219 -2.01 -23.35 18.04
CA MET A 219 -2.12 -24.27 16.90
C MET A 219 -0.84 -25.09 16.67
N ILE A 220 0.35 -24.49 16.81
CA ILE A 220 1.62 -25.22 16.70
C ILE A 220 1.79 -26.20 17.87
N VAL A 221 1.51 -25.76 19.11
CA VAL A 221 1.68 -26.59 20.32
C VAL A 221 0.70 -27.75 20.35
N LEU A 222 -0.59 -27.53 20.07
CA LEU A 222 -1.62 -28.57 20.08
C LEU A 222 -1.39 -29.59 18.96
N ALA A 223 -0.98 -29.17 17.77
CA ALA A 223 -0.61 -30.08 16.69
C ALA A 223 0.67 -30.88 17.02
N SER A 224 1.66 -30.25 17.68
CA SER A 224 2.88 -30.94 18.13
C SER A 224 2.59 -31.98 19.22
N ILE A 225 1.68 -31.69 20.16
CA ILE A 225 1.24 -32.65 21.19
C ILE A 225 0.51 -33.83 20.53
N LEU A 226 -0.43 -33.56 19.63
CA LEU A 226 -1.19 -34.59 18.91
C LEU A 226 -0.27 -35.51 18.09
N LEU A 227 0.70 -34.94 17.37
CA LEU A 227 1.71 -35.65 16.59
C LEU A 227 2.69 -36.44 17.46
N GLY A 228 3.03 -35.93 18.65
CA GLY A 228 3.95 -36.59 19.58
C GLY A 228 3.33 -37.78 20.32
N ASP A 229 2.03 -37.75 20.60
CA ASP A 229 1.31 -38.82 21.31
C ASP A 229 0.77 -39.90 20.37
N LYS A 230 0.21 -39.52 19.22
CA LYS A 230 -0.41 -40.46 18.26
C LYS A 230 0.46 -40.83 17.06
N GLY A 231 1.57 -40.13 16.85
CA GLY A 231 2.28 -40.16 15.57
C GLY A 231 1.50 -39.46 14.46
N SER A 232 1.99 -39.55 13.22
CA SER A 232 1.29 -39.02 12.05
C SER A 232 0.26 -40.04 11.55
N PRO A 233 -1.04 -39.70 11.43
CA PRO A 233 -2.06 -40.64 10.95
C PRO A 233 -1.89 -41.01 9.47
N SER A 234 -1.20 -40.16 8.69
CA SER A 234 -0.71 -40.49 7.34
C SER A 234 0.35 -39.49 6.93
N ILE A 235 1.53 -40.00 6.55
CA ILE A 235 2.67 -39.20 6.10
C ILE A 235 2.29 -38.47 4.79
N PRO A 236 2.38 -37.13 4.71
CA PRO A 236 2.16 -36.41 3.46
C PRO A 236 3.10 -36.87 2.36
N GLN A 237 2.63 -36.90 1.11
CA GLN A 237 3.51 -37.18 -0.02
C GLN A 237 4.63 -36.12 -0.12
N PRO A 238 5.83 -36.47 -0.64
CA PRO A 238 6.94 -35.53 -0.72
C PRO A 238 6.70 -34.39 -1.72
N VAL A 239 6.14 -34.69 -2.89
CA VAL A 239 5.89 -33.75 -3.99
C VAL A 239 4.62 -34.19 -4.73
N ILE A 240 3.70 -33.26 -4.94
CA ILE A 240 2.51 -33.41 -5.81
C ILE A 240 2.51 -32.18 -6.73
N VAL A 241 2.80 -32.37 -8.03
CA VAL A 241 2.96 -31.26 -8.98
C VAL A 241 1.64 -30.48 -9.16
N ASN A 242 0.51 -31.17 -9.16
CA ASN A 242 -0.81 -30.59 -9.40
C ASN A 242 -1.31 -29.71 -8.23
N GLY A 243 -0.63 -29.77 -7.07
CA GLY A 243 -0.85 -28.84 -5.96
C GLY A 243 0.00 -27.55 -6.06
N PHE A 244 0.87 -27.41 -7.07
CA PHE A 244 1.80 -26.28 -7.18
C PHE A 244 1.10 -24.93 -7.19
N GLY A 245 -0.01 -24.76 -7.93
CA GLY A 245 -0.73 -23.50 -8.03
C GLY A 245 -1.29 -23.06 -6.69
N SER A 246 -1.94 -23.98 -5.97
CA SER A 246 -2.54 -23.73 -4.66
C SER A 246 -1.50 -23.41 -3.59
N LEU A 247 -0.38 -24.13 -3.61
CA LEU A 247 0.78 -23.83 -2.77
C LEU A 247 1.43 -22.49 -3.12
N PHE A 248 1.63 -22.19 -4.40
CA PHE A 248 2.26 -20.95 -4.86
C PHE A 248 1.41 -19.73 -4.49
N GLY A 249 0.13 -19.73 -4.87
CA GLY A 249 -0.80 -18.63 -4.59
C GLY A 249 -0.95 -18.39 -3.10
N THR A 250 -1.18 -19.45 -2.32
CA THR A 250 -1.27 -19.36 -0.85
C THR A 250 0.04 -18.84 -0.23
N THR A 251 1.20 -19.27 -0.74
CA THR A 251 2.50 -18.82 -0.22
C THR A 251 2.80 -17.35 -0.56
N VAL A 252 2.47 -16.90 -1.77
CA VAL A 252 2.54 -15.48 -2.14
C VAL A 252 1.61 -14.66 -1.25
N TYR A 253 0.36 -15.08 -1.10
CA TYR A 253 -0.62 -14.43 -0.22
C TYR A 253 -0.15 -14.37 1.25
N ALA A 254 0.56 -15.40 1.74
CA ALA A 254 1.09 -15.45 3.11
C ALA A 254 2.37 -14.62 3.33
N PHE A 255 3.21 -14.37 2.33
CA PHE A 255 4.42 -13.53 2.48
C PHE A 255 4.21 -12.04 2.13
N MET A 256 3.04 -11.70 1.60
CA MET A 256 2.75 -10.38 1.06
C MET A 256 2.55 -9.31 2.15
N CYS A 257 3.43 -8.30 2.17
CA CYS A 257 3.30 -7.13 3.05
C CYS A 257 3.57 -5.78 2.36
N HIS A 258 4.10 -5.82 1.13
CA HIS A 258 4.81 -4.73 0.46
C HIS A 258 3.99 -3.44 0.41
N HIS A 259 2.72 -3.52 0.01
CA HIS A 259 1.84 -2.35 -0.11
C HIS A 259 1.66 -1.55 1.20
N SER A 260 1.67 -2.22 2.35
CA SER A 260 1.46 -1.62 3.67
C SER A 260 2.77 -1.29 4.39
N LEU A 261 3.88 -1.91 3.99
CA LEU A 261 5.22 -1.73 4.58
C LEU A 261 5.68 -0.26 4.72
N PRO A 262 5.44 0.66 3.75
CA PRO A 262 5.70 2.10 3.90
C PRO A 262 5.10 2.74 5.15
N SER A 263 3.88 2.34 5.51
CA SER A 263 3.11 2.94 6.60
C SER A 263 3.63 2.55 7.98
N LEU A 264 4.23 1.35 8.10
CA LEU A 264 4.83 0.85 9.33
C LEU A 264 6.26 1.35 9.53
N ILE A 265 7.03 1.46 8.43
CA ILE A 265 8.44 1.82 8.53
C ILE A 265 8.64 3.33 8.75
N THR A 266 7.84 4.19 8.11
CA THR A 266 7.97 5.66 8.27
C THR A 266 8.01 6.14 9.74
N PRO A 267 7.05 5.78 10.63
CA PRO A 267 7.03 6.21 12.03
C PRO A 267 8.09 5.59 12.96
N MET A 268 8.98 4.71 12.46
CA MET A 268 10.09 4.18 13.26
C MET A 268 11.12 5.27 13.59
N LYS A 269 11.37 5.50 14.89
CA LYS A 269 12.28 6.54 15.40
C LYS A 269 13.72 6.43 14.88
N THR A 270 14.23 5.22 14.65
CA THR A 270 15.54 5.00 14.02
C THR A 270 15.45 3.89 12.97
N LYS A 271 16.24 4.04 11.90
CA LYS A 271 16.21 3.18 10.70
C LYS A 271 17.60 2.65 10.32
N LYS A 272 18.55 2.66 11.27
CA LYS A 272 19.89 2.08 11.07
C LYS A 272 19.76 0.57 10.83
N HIS A 273 20.45 0.06 9.81
CA HIS A 273 20.42 -1.36 9.40
C HIS A 273 19.02 -1.93 9.13
N LEU A 274 18.08 -1.09 8.68
CA LEU A 274 16.68 -1.45 8.42
C LEU A 274 16.52 -2.73 7.59
N MET A 275 17.27 -2.88 6.49
CA MET A 275 17.21 -4.06 5.62
C MET A 275 17.63 -5.34 6.35
N PHE A 276 18.62 -5.28 7.25
CA PHE A 276 19.11 -6.44 8.00
C PHE A 276 18.11 -6.91 9.06
N PHE A 277 17.51 -5.99 9.81
CA PHE A 277 16.43 -6.36 10.74
C PHE A 277 15.17 -6.83 10.02
N LEU A 278 14.89 -6.31 8.82
CA LEU A 278 13.82 -6.81 7.97
C LEU A 278 14.09 -8.24 7.48
N LEU A 279 15.34 -8.58 7.13
CA LEU A 279 15.75 -9.96 6.83
C LEU A 279 15.51 -10.89 8.03
N LEU A 280 15.86 -10.45 9.25
CA LEU A 280 15.61 -11.21 10.46
C LEU A 280 14.10 -11.44 10.70
N VAL A 281 13.26 -10.43 10.48
CA VAL A 281 11.79 -10.60 10.53
C VAL A 281 11.32 -11.64 9.51
N TYR A 282 11.74 -11.54 8.25
CA TYR A 282 11.39 -12.51 7.21
C TYR A 282 11.89 -13.94 7.53
N LEU A 283 13.07 -14.08 8.15
CA LEU A 283 13.61 -15.38 8.58
C LEU A 283 12.78 -15.99 9.73
N CYS A 284 12.39 -15.17 10.71
CA CYS A 284 11.47 -15.60 11.78
C CYS A 284 10.11 -16.03 11.21
N VAL A 285 9.57 -15.32 10.21
CA VAL A 285 8.34 -15.73 9.50
C VAL A 285 8.54 -17.06 8.77
N LEU A 286 9.65 -17.26 8.05
CA LEU A 286 9.93 -18.52 7.35
C LEU A 286 9.95 -19.71 8.32
N LEU A 287 10.70 -19.61 9.43
CA LEU A 287 10.77 -20.66 10.45
C LEU A 287 9.39 -20.96 11.06
N PHE A 288 8.62 -19.91 11.32
CA PHE A 288 7.27 -19.99 11.86
C PHE A 288 6.26 -20.63 10.88
N TYR A 289 6.30 -20.28 9.59
CA TYR A 289 5.48 -20.91 8.55
C TYR A 289 5.87 -22.37 8.29
N VAL A 290 7.16 -22.71 8.32
CA VAL A 290 7.61 -24.12 8.26
C VAL A 290 7.08 -24.89 9.48
N ALA A 291 7.18 -24.35 10.70
CA ALA A 291 6.68 -25.01 11.90
C ALA A 291 5.15 -25.22 11.86
N LEU A 292 4.38 -24.15 11.59
CA LEU A 292 2.92 -24.19 11.48
C LEU A 292 2.44 -25.20 10.43
N SER A 293 3.06 -25.19 9.25
CA SER A 293 2.60 -25.97 8.11
C SER A 293 3.05 -27.43 8.17
N THR A 294 4.24 -27.72 8.71
CA THR A 294 4.68 -29.12 8.92
C THR A 294 3.91 -29.77 10.08
N THR A 295 3.74 -29.09 11.22
CA THR A 295 2.93 -29.64 12.32
C THR A 295 1.48 -29.89 11.90
N GLY A 296 0.85 -28.95 11.17
CA GLY A 296 -0.50 -29.15 10.65
C GLY A 296 -0.61 -30.26 9.61
N ALA A 297 0.28 -30.27 8.60
CA ALA A 297 0.24 -31.27 7.52
C ALA A 297 0.49 -32.71 8.00
N PHE A 298 1.25 -32.90 9.09
CA PHE A 298 1.56 -34.21 9.65
C PHE A 298 0.61 -34.64 10.78
N ALA A 299 -0.05 -33.73 11.50
CA ALA A 299 -0.94 -34.08 12.61
C ALA A 299 -2.39 -34.44 12.19
N PHE A 300 -2.85 -33.95 11.04
CA PHE A 300 -4.23 -34.13 10.55
C PHE A 300 -4.27 -34.84 9.20
N VAL A 301 -5.32 -35.65 8.97
CA VAL A 301 -5.60 -36.26 7.65
C VAL A 301 -6.24 -35.22 6.74
N ASP A 302 -7.40 -34.73 7.16
CA ASP A 302 -8.20 -33.71 6.49
C ASP A 302 -7.94 -32.34 7.11
N ILE A 303 -7.61 -31.37 6.26
CA ILE A 303 -7.25 -30.02 6.69
C ILE A 303 -8.28 -29.04 6.13
N TYR A 304 -8.84 -28.22 7.02
CA TYR A 304 -9.74 -27.14 6.66
C TYR A 304 -8.94 -26.03 5.94
N ASP A 305 -9.60 -25.36 5.00
CA ASP A 305 -9.07 -24.18 4.32
C ASP A 305 -8.86 -22.98 5.27
N VAL A 306 -9.46 -23.04 6.46
CA VAL A 306 -9.17 -22.20 7.62
C VAL A 306 -8.62 -23.10 8.74
N TYR A 307 -7.30 -23.27 8.82
CA TYR A 307 -6.64 -24.25 9.70
C TYR A 307 -7.02 -24.15 11.19
N SER A 308 -7.42 -22.98 11.70
CA SER A 308 -7.83 -22.87 13.11
C SER A 308 -9.12 -23.64 13.45
N LEU A 309 -9.86 -24.10 12.43
CA LEU A 309 -11.00 -25.00 12.58
C LEU A 309 -10.60 -26.48 12.79
N ASN A 310 -9.37 -26.90 12.46
CA ASN A 310 -8.92 -28.29 12.68
C ASN A 310 -8.87 -28.71 14.15
N PHE A 311 -8.90 -27.75 15.08
CA PHE A 311 -8.88 -28.00 16.52
C PHE A 311 -10.30 -28.08 17.10
N LEU A 312 -11.31 -27.56 16.39
CA LEU A 312 -12.69 -27.54 16.86
C LEU A 312 -13.28 -28.95 16.92
N HIS A 313 -14.01 -29.25 18.01
CA HIS A 313 -14.62 -30.56 18.28
C HIS A 313 -13.60 -31.72 18.40
N SER A 314 -12.33 -31.46 18.72
CA SER A 314 -11.32 -32.52 18.88
C SER A 314 -11.69 -33.52 19.98
N PRO A 315 -11.94 -34.81 19.66
CA PRO A 315 -12.37 -35.80 20.66
C PRO A 315 -11.25 -36.17 21.65
N TYR A 316 -10.00 -35.82 21.34
CA TYR A 316 -8.82 -36.07 22.16
C TYR A 316 -8.71 -35.10 23.35
N PHE A 317 -9.06 -33.82 23.15
CA PHE A 317 -8.78 -32.75 24.09
C PHE A 317 -9.96 -32.46 25.05
N GLN A 318 -10.29 -33.43 25.91
CA GLN A 318 -11.55 -33.39 26.68
C GLN A 318 -11.62 -32.40 27.86
N THR A 319 -10.51 -31.78 28.28
CA THR A 319 -10.48 -30.89 29.46
C THR A 319 -11.17 -29.55 29.20
N ILE A 320 -11.63 -28.88 30.26
CA ILE A 320 -12.25 -27.55 30.19
C ILE A 320 -11.29 -26.53 29.56
N PHE A 321 -9.99 -26.61 29.89
CA PHE A 321 -8.97 -25.72 29.33
C PHE A 321 -8.88 -25.85 27.80
N TYR A 322 -8.78 -27.07 27.27
CA TYR A 322 -8.70 -27.23 25.83
C TYR A 322 -10.00 -26.87 25.11
N LYS A 323 -11.17 -27.15 25.69
CA LYS A 323 -12.45 -26.70 25.11
C LYS A 323 -12.53 -25.17 25.00
N ILE A 324 -11.90 -24.42 25.93
CA ILE A 324 -11.74 -22.97 25.80
C ILE A 324 -10.77 -22.63 24.64
N CYS A 325 -9.67 -23.36 24.48
CA CYS A 325 -8.76 -23.20 23.34
C CYS A 325 -9.45 -23.47 21.99
N ASP A 326 -10.25 -24.53 21.86
CA ASP A 326 -10.92 -24.92 20.62
C ASP A 326 -11.87 -23.81 20.13
N TYR A 327 -12.75 -23.31 21.00
CA TYR A 327 -13.64 -22.19 20.67
C TYR A 327 -12.88 -20.88 20.44
N PHE A 328 -11.78 -20.63 21.16
CA PHE A 328 -10.91 -19.48 20.92
C PHE A 328 -10.25 -19.53 19.53
N LEU A 329 -9.75 -20.70 19.12
CA LEU A 329 -9.13 -20.90 17.80
C LEU A 329 -10.16 -20.82 16.66
N ALA A 330 -11.36 -21.36 16.86
CA ALA A 330 -12.41 -21.27 15.86
C ALA A 330 -12.97 -19.83 15.71
N LEU A 331 -13.02 -19.03 16.78
CA LEU A 331 -13.46 -17.63 16.73
C LEU A 331 -12.33 -16.61 16.48
N PHE A 332 -11.06 -17.02 16.56
CA PHE A 332 -9.90 -16.15 16.29
C PHE A 332 -9.97 -15.42 14.93
N PRO A 333 -10.37 -16.06 13.80
CA PRO A 333 -10.55 -15.37 12.53
C PRO A 333 -11.66 -14.33 12.60
N VAL A 334 -12.76 -14.62 13.30
CA VAL A 334 -13.90 -13.69 13.47
C VAL A 334 -13.44 -12.36 14.06
N PHE A 335 -12.71 -12.37 15.19
CA PHE A 335 -12.27 -11.15 15.84
C PHE A 335 -11.22 -10.37 15.02
N THR A 336 -10.25 -11.09 14.45
CA THR A 336 -9.12 -10.44 13.75
C THR A 336 -9.49 -9.92 12.37
N ILE A 337 -10.28 -10.67 11.60
CA ILE A 337 -10.71 -10.27 10.26
C ILE A 337 -11.75 -9.14 10.33
N THR A 338 -12.73 -9.23 11.23
CA THR A 338 -13.76 -8.18 11.40
C THR A 338 -13.14 -6.83 11.81
N THR A 339 -12.01 -6.86 12.55
CA THR A 339 -11.24 -5.64 12.88
C THR A 339 -10.51 -5.05 11.68
N ASN A 340 -10.03 -5.90 10.75
CA ASN A 340 -9.27 -5.48 9.57
C ASN A 340 -10.17 -5.04 8.40
N TYR A 341 -11.36 -5.64 8.25
CA TYR A 341 -12.26 -5.41 7.11
C TYR A 341 -12.57 -3.92 6.86
N PRO A 342 -12.88 -3.07 7.87
CA PRO A 342 -13.16 -1.65 7.64
C PRO A 342 -11.93 -0.88 7.12
N ILE A 343 -10.73 -1.29 7.53
CA ILE A 343 -9.47 -0.65 7.18
C ILE A 343 -9.10 -0.96 5.72
N VAL A 344 -9.19 -2.23 5.33
CA VAL A 344 -8.99 -2.68 3.94
C VAL A 344 -10.04 -2.06 3.03
N GLY A 345 -11.32 -2.12 3.40
CA GLY A 345 -12.42 -1.54 2.63
C GLY A 345 -12.27 -0.03 2.41
N CYS A 346 -11.93 0.73 3.45
CA CYS A 346 -11.62 2.17 3.29
C CYS A 346 -10.44 2.42 2.35
N THR A 347 -9.41 1.59 2.40
CA THR A 347 -8.19 1.74 1.58
C THR A 347 -8.50 1.45 0.10
N LEU A 348 -9.22 0.36 -0.17
CA LEU A 348 -9.70 -0.01 -1.50
C LEU A 348 -10.58 1.08 -2.12
N ILE A 349 -11.55 1.61 -1.37
CA ILE A 349 -12.44 2.69 -1.83
C ILE A 349 -11.64 3.96 -2.18
N ASN A 350 -10.68 4.36 -1.34
CA ASN A 350 -9.86 5.55 -1.62
C ASN A 350 -8.98 5.35 -2.86
N ASN A 351 -8.37 4.17 -3.01
CA ASN A 351 -7.55 3.84 -4.19
C ASN A 351 -8.37 3.87 -5.48
N LEU A 352 -9.55 3.25 -5.48
CA LEU A 352 -10.40 3.18 -6.67
C LEU A 352 -11.00 4.55 -7.04
N LEU A 353 -11.29 5.42 -6.06
CA LEU A 353 -11.69 6.81 -6.34
C LEU A 353 -10.59 7.57 -7.08
N VAL A 354 -9.35 7.54 -6.57
CA VAL A 354 -8.19 8.20 -7.24
C VAL A 354 -7.93 7.61 -8.63
N ALA A 355 -8.05 6.29 -8.80
CA ALA A 355 -7.92 5.65 -10.10
C ALA A 355 -8.98 6.15 -11.10
N PHE A 356 -10.24 6.32 -10.66
CA PHE A 356 -11.28 6.91 -11.51
C PHE A 356 -11.05 8.38 -11.83
N ASP A 357 -10.58 9.19 -10.88
CA ASP A 357 -10.33 10.62 -11.09
C ASP A 357 -9.19 10.81 -12.13
N ILE A 358 -8.14 9.97 -12.09
CA ILE A 358 -7.08 9.92 -13.11
C ILE A 358 -7.63 9.45 -14.48
N CYS A 359 -8.56 8.49 -14.51
CA CYS A 359 -9.24 8.09 -15.74
C CYS A 359 -10.12 9.21 -16.33
N GLU A 360 -10.83 9.98 -15.50
CA GLU A 360 -11.61 11.15 -15.96
C GLU A 360 -10.71 12.23 -16.56
N GLU A 361 -9.54 12.50 -15.97
CA GLU A 361 -8.53 13.39 -16.58
C GLU A 361 -8.07 12.88 -17.95
N MET A 362 -7.64 11.62 -18.07
CA MET A 362 -7.12 11.07 -19.34
C MET A 362 -8.20 10.91 -20.43
N LEU A 363 -9.49 10.81 -20.05
CA LEU A 363 -10.60 10.87 -21.00
C LEU A 363 -10.90 12.30 -21.44
N ALA A 364 -10.82 13.28 -20.54
CA ALA A 364 -10.94 14.71 -20.86
C ALA A 364 -9.79 15.20 -21.77
N GLU A 365 -8.55 14.77 -21.51
CA GLU A 365 -7.37 14.99 -22.37
C GLU A 365 -7.57 14.45 -23.80
N ARG A 366 -8.48 13.48 -24.00
CA ARG A 366 -8.85 12.90 -25.30
C ARG A 366 -10.18 13.44 -25.86
N GLY A 367 -10.78 14.46 -25.23
CA GLY A 367 -12.05 15.06 -25.64
C GLY A 367 -13.32 14.24 -25.30
N ILE A 368 -13.19 13.08 -24.65
CA ILE A 368 -14.31 12.17 -24.34
C ILE A 368 -14.90 12.52 -22.96
N THR A 369 -15.74 13.56 -22.92
CA THR A 369 -16.30 14.09 -21.67
C THR A 369 -17.59 13.36 -21.24
N PHE A 370 -17.46 12.24 -20.53
CA PHE A 370 -18.63 11.43 -20.12
C PHE A 370 -19.54 12.10 -19.07
N PHE A 371 -19.04 13.08 -18.30
CA PHE A 371 -19.88 13.98 -17.50
C PHE A 371 -19.35 15.42 -17.58
N ARG A 372 -20.19 16.35 -18.04
CA ARG A 372 -19.90 17.79 -18.09
C ARG A 372 -19.76 18.37 -16.68
N SER A 373 -18.52 18.49 -16.20
CA SER A 373 -18.18 19.24 -14.98
C SER A 373 -17.91 20.69 -15.34
N ASN A 374 -18.59 21.65 -14.70
CA ASN A 374 -18.45 23.09 -14.97
C ASN A 374 -17.09 23.70 -14.56
N LYS A 375 -16.05 22.88 -14.32
CA LYS A 375 -14.72 23.34 -13.88
C LYS A 375 -13.81 23.82 -15.03
N VAL A 376 -14.13 23.46 -16.28
CA VAL A 376 -13.32 23.84 -17.48
C VAL A 376 -13.73 25.20 -18.05
N ALA A 377 -14.95 25.68 -17.77
CA ALA A 377 -15.49 26.93 -18.32
C ALA A 377 -14.69 28.20 -17.96
N ASN A 378 -13.86 28.15 -16.92
CA ASN A 378 -13.00 29.25 -16.48
C ASN A 378 -11.52 29.07 -16.92
N ALA A 379 -11.22 28.09 -17.78
CA ALA A 379 -9.88 27.82 -18.30
C ALA A 379 -9.75 28.09 -19.81
N THR A 380 -10.84 28.46 -20.49
CA THR A 380 -10.90 28.77 -21.92
C THR A 380 -11.56 30.12 -22.18
N SER A 381 -11.07 31.14 -21.48
CA SER A 381 -11.16 32.54 -21.92
C SER A 381 -9.76 32.96 -22.35
N ASP A 382 -9.59 33.38 -23.60
CA ASP A 382 -8.28 33.79 -24.11
C ASP A 382 -7.66 34.90 -23.25
N PRO A 383 -6.33 34.91 -23.08
CA PRO A 383 -5.66 36.03 -22.42
C PRO A 383 -5.93 37.32 -23.22
N PRO A 384 -6.34 38.44 -22.58
CA PRO A 384 -6.56 39.68 -23.29
C PRO A 384 -5.26 40.12 -23.98
N PRO A 385 -5.32 40.65 -25.22
CA PRO A 385 -4.13 40.93 -26.00
C PRO A 385 -3.26 41.98 -25.31
N ILE A 386 -1.98 41.64 -25.09
CA ILE A 386 -1.00 42.55 -24.52
C ILE A 386 -0.75 43.68 -25.52
N LYS A 387 -1.32 44.85 -25.24
CA LYS A 387 -0.94 46.09 -25.93
C LYS A 387 0.46 46.51 -25.47
N CYS A 388 1.42 46.50 -26.39
CA CYS A 388 2.62 47.32 -26.25
C CYS A 388 2.26 48.77 -26.60
N GLU A 389 2.15 49.64 -25.61
CA GLU A 389 2.02 51.08 -25.83
C GLU A 389 3.40 51.74 -25.72
N THR A 390 4.12 51.78 -26.83
CA THR A 390 5.08 52.85 -27.11
C THR A 390 4.30 54.16 -27.16
N GLY A 391 4.54 55.07 -26.23
CA GLY A 391 3.70 56.26 -26.10
C GLY A 391 4.04 57.36 -27.10
N GLU A 392 3.01 58.06 -27.60
CA GLU A 392 3.05 59.51 -27.79
C GLU A 392 1.63 60.12 -27.81
N GLN A 393 1.49 61.22 -27.05
CA GLN A 393 0.62 62.41 -27.24
C GLN A 393 -0.94 62.36 -27.21
N GLU A 394 -1.45 63.56 -26.84
CA GLU A 394 -2.76 64.20 -27.07
C GLU A 394 -4.06 63.83 -26.29
N ARG A 395 -4.36 64.73 -25.34
CA ARG A 395 -5.57 65.60 -25.22
C ARG A 395 -6.98 65.04 -24.92
N GLU A 396 -7.48 65.56 -23.80
CA GLU A 396 -8.74 66.32 -23.63
C GLU A 396 -10.06 65.69 -23.12
N ASN A 397 -10.55 66.34 -22.04
CA ASN A 397 -11.94 66.69 -21.69
C ASN A 397 -12.98 65.61 -21.25
N LYS A 398 -13.32 65.69 -19.95
CA LYS A 398 -14.69 65.76 -19.34
C LYS A 398 -15.71 64.66 -19.69
N THR A 399 -16.44 64.07 -18.74
CA THR A 399 -17.35 64.72 -17.77
C THR A 399 -17.67 63.67 -16.67
N ALA A 400 -17.24 63.81 -15.42
CA ALA A 400 -17.83 64.59 -14.32
C ALA A 400 -19.18 64.06 -13.76
N THR A 401 -19.27 64.05 -12.42
CA THR A 401 -20.44 63.77 -11.55
C THR A 401 -20.81 62.29 -11.34
N ASP A 402 -20.43 61.75 -10.17
CA ASP A 402 -21.47 61.47 -9.18
C ASP A 402 -20.99 61.67 -7.73
N VAL A 403 -21.95 61.98 -6.86
CA VAL A 403 -21.89 62.44 -5.45
C VAL A 403 -20.99 61.56 -4.54
N GLN A 404 -19.87 62.01 -3.97
CA GLN A 404 -19.70 62.98 -2.86
C GLN A 404 -20.22 62.52 -1.47
N LYS A 405 -19.37 61.91 -0.63
CA LYS A 405 -19.36 62.04 0.86
C LYS A 405 -18.22 61.26 1.55
N GLU A 406 -17.16 61.98 1.91
CA GLU A 406 -16.51 62.05 3.25
C GLU A 406 -15.16 62.75 3.05
N LYS A 407 -15.12 64.07 3.26
CA LYS A 407 -14.77 64.71 4.52
C LYS A 407 -13.26 64.67 4.82
N GLU A 408 -12.66 65.82 4.55
CA GLU A 408 -11.54 66.41 5.28
C GLU A 408 -11.78 66.24 6.82
N ASN A 409 -10.78 66.30 7.70
CA ASN A 409 -9.67 67.25 7.69
C ASN A 409 -8.61 66.85 8.73
N LYS A 410 -7.31 66.98 8.40
CA LYS A 410 -6.30 67.33 9.43
C LYS A 410 -5.04 68.01 8.87
N GLU A 411 -5.17 69.32 8.70
CA GLU A 411 -4.23 70.34 9.20
C GLU A 411 -2.71 70.25 8.92
N ARG A 412 -2.24 71.31 8.24
CA ARG A 412 -0.96 72.05 8.37
C ARG A 412 -0.16 71.74 9.67
N THR A 413 1.18 71.74 9.69
CA THR A 413 2.17 72.73 9.21
C THR A 413 3.54 72.04 8.90
N GLY A 414 4.60 72.67 8.35
CA GLY A 414 4.82 74.01 7.78
C GLY A 414 6.33 74.30 7.60
N GLU A 415 6.67 75.30 6.78
CA GLU A 415 7.98 76.00 6.67
C GLU A 415 9.24 75.23 6.17
N GLY A 416 10.17 75.97 5.54
CA GLY A 416 11.53 75.55 5.09
C GLY A 416 12.60 76.47 5.71
N PRO A 417 13.73 76.85 5.06
CA PRO A 417 14.27 76.53 3.72
C PRO A 417 15.47 75.53 3.81
N THR A 418 16.72 75.61 3.27
CA THR A 418 17.55 76.61 2.53
C THR A 418 18.68 75.93 1.72
N GLU A 419 19.46 76.72 0.98
CA GLU A 419 20.59 76.35 0.10
C GLU A 419 21.92 76.08 0.83
N ASN A 420 22.89 75.40 0.16
CA ASN A 420 24.18 75.99 -0.28
C ASN A 420 25.12 74.97 -0.97
N GLY A 421 25.99 75.47 -1.86
CA GLY A 421 27.22 74.79 -2.37
C GLY A 421 28.48 75.63 -2.01
N PRO A 422 29.63 75.56 -2.75
CA PRO A 422 29.96 74.72 -3.92
C PRO A 422 31.39 74.08 -3.89
N MET A 423 31.77 73.41 -4.99
CA MET A 423 33.13 73.08 -5.52
C MET A 423 34.40 73.22 -4.64
N LYS A 424 35.24 72.16 -4.63
CA LYS A 424 36.57 72.07 -5.31
C LYS A 424 37.35 70.79 -4.97
N GLY A 425 38.26 70.37 -5.87
CA GLY A 425 39.44 69.53 -5.53
C GLY A 425 39.67 68.30 -6.41
N ASN A 426 40.80 68.26 -7.11
CA ASN A 426 41.41 67.04 -7.66
C ASN A 426 42.07 66.22 -6.50
N ASP A 427 42.65 65.02 -6.61
CA ASP A 427 43.59 64.53 -7.64
C ASP A 427 43.94 63.02 -7.47
N VAL A 428 44.63 62.45 -8.47
CA VAL A 428 45.49 61.22 -8.43
C VAL A 428 44.84 59.86 -8.06
N GLU A 429 44.42 59.16 -9.11
CA GLU A 429 44.97 57.86 -9.56
C GLU A 429 45.48 56.81 -8.54
N LYS A 430 44.76 55.67 -8.48
CA LYS A 430 45.36 54.32 -8.56
C LYS A 430 44.31 53.29 -8.99
N GLY A 431 44.62 52.53 -10.03
CA GLY A 431 43.75 51.46 -10.51
C GLY A 431 44.25 50.07 -10.12
N ASP A 432 43.32 49.13 -10.00
CA ASP A 432 43.57 47.72 -10.32
C ASP A 432 42.41 47.18 -11.17
N LYS A 433 42.62 46.07 -11.88
CA LYS A 433 41.72 45.60 -12.95
C LYS A 433 40.84 44.44 -12.51
N ASP A 434 39.67 44.76 -11.96
CA ASP A 434 38.59 43.77 -11.84
C ASP A 434 38.15 43.28 -13.23
N LYS A 435 38.45 42.02 -13.52
CA LYS A 435 37.91 41.28 -14.67
C LYS A 435 36.52 40.78 -14.33
N ASP A 436 35.54 41.69 -14.36
CA ASP A 436 34.14 41.29 -14.29
C ASP A 436 33.75 40.57 -15.59
N SER A 437 33.74 39.23 -15.52
CA SER A 437 33.14 38.37 -16.55
C SER A 437 31.78 37.91 -16.04
N SER A 438 30.90 38.89 -15.83
CA SER A 438 29.52 38.67 -15.41
C SER A 438 28.73 37.89 -16.45
N ASP A 439 27.85 37.00 -15.99
CA ASP A 439 27.10 36.07 -16.83
C ASP A 439 26.16 36.81 -17.80
N ASN A 440 26.57 36.91 -19.07
CA ASN A 440 25.76 37.50 -20.14
C ASN A 440 24.68 36.50 -20.63
N GLU A 441 23.90 35.96 -19.69
CA GLU A 441 22.76 35.08 -19.95
C GLU A 441 21.74 35.84 -20.81
N THR A 442 21.42 35.27 -21.98
CA THR A 442 20.50 35.92 -22.92
C THR A 442 19.10 36.04 -22.31
N GLU A 443 18.36 37.11 -22.64
CA GLU A 443 17.00 37.28 -22.09
C GLU A 443 16.07 36.12 -22.53
N GLU A 444 16.35 35.49 -23.68
CA GLU A 444 15.67 34.26 -24.12
C GLU A 444 15.97 33.06 -23.20
N GLU A 445 17.24 32.84 -22.80
CA GLU A 445 17.58 31.83 -21.79
C GLU A 445 16.97 32.16 -20.42
N ARG A 446 16.99 33.44 -20.01
CA ARG A 446 16.37 33.89 -18.76
C ARG A 446 14.86 33.67 -18.75
N ILE A 447 14.17 33.95 -19.85
CA ILE A 447 12.75 33.64 -20.04
C ILE A 447 12.54 32.13 -19.98
N ARG A 448 13.29 31.35 -20.78
CA ARG A 448 13.17 29.88 -20.84
C ARG A 448 13.47 29.21 -19.48
N ARG A 449 14.42 29.74 -18.71
CA ARG A 449 14.72 29.33 -17.33
C ARG A 449 13.55 29.65 -16.39
N LYS A 450 12.95 30.85 -16.49
CA LYS A 450 11.74 31.21 -15.72
C LYS A 450 10.55 30.32 -16.09
N THR A 451 10.35 29.99 -17.37
CA THR A 451 9.31 29.05 -17.81
C THR A 451 9.54 27.65 -17.23
N LEU A 452 10.77 27.12 -17.32
CA LEU A 452 11.12 25.83 -16.72
C LEU A 452 10.99 25.83 -15.18
N GLU A 453 11.42 26.88 -14.48
CA GLU A 453 11.25 26.99 -13.02
C GLU A 453 9.78 27.25 -12.61
N HIS A 454 8.91 27.69 -13.53
CA HIS A 454 7.47 27.79 -13.33
C HIS A 454 6.76 26.46 -13.60
N GLU A 455 7.11 25.74 -14.67
CA GLU A 455 6.63 24.39 -14.96
C GLU A 455 7.06 23.37 -13.90
N ASP A 456 8.32 23.41 -13.43
CA ASP A 456 8.81 22.55 -12.35
C ASP A 456 8.15 22.91 -11.02
N ARG A 457 7.73 24.17 -10.81
CA ARG A 457 6.95 24.60 -9.64
C ARG A 457 5.50 24.14 -9.70
N ILE A 458 4.80 24.32 -10.83
CA ILE A 458 3.45 23.79 -11.04
C ILE A 458 3.45 22.26 -10.91
N ARG A 459 4.45 21.58 -11.49
CA ARG A 459 4.66 20.14 -11.31
C ARG A 459 4.84 19.78 -9.83
N LYS A 460 5.58 20.59 -9.05
CA LYS A 460 5.79 20.35 -7.62
C LYS A 460 4.58 20.65 -6.74
N GLU A 461 3.82 21.69 -7.06
CA GLU A 461 2.51 21.97 -6.44
C GLU A 461 1.52 20.83 -6.75
N THR A 462 1.55 20.26 -7.95
CA THR A 462 0.80 19.04 -8.33
C THR A 462 1.34 17.76 -7.66
N LEU A 463 2.61 17.73 -7.24
CA LEU A 463 3.19 16.61 -6.46
C LEU A 463 2.85 16.72 -4.96
N THR A 464 2.67 17.92 -4.41
CA THR A 464 2.17 18.11 -3.03
C THR A 464 0.66 17.98 -2.94
N GLU A 465 -0.07 18.50 -3.93
CA GLU A 465 -1.51 18.31 -4.11
C GLU A 465 -1.79 17.30 -5.23
N VAL A 466 -1.74 16.00 -4.88
CA VAL A 466 -2.57 15.01 -5.58
C VAL A 466 -4.00 15.57 -5.60
N PRO A 467 -4.63 15.80 -6.77
CA PRO A 467 -5.89 16.53 -6.86
C PRO A 467 -6.95 15.87 -5.97
N VAL A 468 -7.28 16.51 -4.84
CA VAL A 468 -8.36 16.05 -3.96
C VAL A 468 -9.66 16.47 -4.61
N ALA A 469 -10.09 15.69 -5.62
CA ALA A 469 -11.39 15.81 -6.24
C ALA A 469 -12.44 15.82 -5.13
N LYS A 470 -13.10 16.97 -4.95
CA LYS A 470 -14.00 17.25 -3.81
C LYS A 470 -15.01 16.10 -3.72
N PRO A 471 -14.90 15.22 -2.70
CA PRO A 471 -15.37 13.85 -2.85
C PRO A 471 -16.89 13.86 -2.96
N ARG A 472 -17.41 13.58 -4.16
CA ARG A 472 -18.85 13.44 -4.42
C ARG A 472 -19.34 12.32 -3.49
N PRO A 473 -20.11 12.59 -2.42
CA PRO A 473 -20.37 11.58 -1.40
C PRO A 473 -21.12 10.38 -2.00
N LEU A 474 -22.04 10.66 -2.92
CA LEU A 474 -22.74 9.68 -3.75
C LEU A 474 -21.79 8.75 -4.52
N ARG A 475 -20.70 9.26 -5.13
CA ARG A 475 -19.69 8.43 -5.83
C ARG A 475 -19.06 7.42 -4.86
N ARG A 476 -18.64 7.90 -3.68
CA ARG A 476 -18.03 7.04 -2.65
C ARG A 476 -19.00 5.97 -2.16
N TYR A 477 -20.28 6.30 -1.94
CA TYR A 477 -21.30 5.33 -1.54
C TYR A 477 -21.61 4.30 -2.64
N ILE A 478 -21.74 4.71 -3.90
CA ILE A 478 -21.94 3.79 -5.04
C ILE A 478 -20.78 2.80 -5.14
N VAL A 479 -19.53 3.29 -5.15
CA VAL A 479 -18.33 2.44 -5.21
C VAL A 479 -18.28 1.45 -4.05
N MET A 480 -18.59 1.92 -2.84
CA MET A 480 -18.63 1.09 -1.64
C MET A 480 -19.69 -0.02 -1.72
N VAL A 481 -20.92 0.30 -2.14
CA VAL A 481 -22.03 -0.67 -2.26
C VAL A 481 -21.72 -1.71 -3.34
N VAL A 482 -21.14 -1.30 -4.48
CA VAL A 482 -20.72 -2.22 -5.55
C VAL A 482 -19.64 -3.18 -5.06
N LEU A 483 -18.59 -2.69 -4.39
CA LEU A 483 -17.49 -3.53 -3.90
C LEU A 483 -17.94 -4.53 -2.82
N ILE A 484 -18.70 -4.09 -1.82
CA ILE A 484 -19.20 -4.99 -0.77
C ILE A 484 -20.24 -5.96 -1.35
N GLY A 485 -21.11 -5.51 -2.26
CA GLY A 485 -22.07 -6.36 -2.96
C GLY A 485 -21.38 -7.46 -3.78
N LEU A 486 -20.29 -7.16 -4.48
CA LEU A 486 -19.54 -8.14 -5.26
C LEU A 486 -18.79 -9.14 -4.36
N ALA A 487 -18.19 -8.68 -3.26
CA ALA A 487 -17.58 -9.59 -2.26
C ALA A 487 -18.63 -10.50 -1.58
N THR A 488 -19.84 -9.97 -1.35
CA THR A 488 -20.99 -10.75 -0.85
C THR A 488 -21.44 -11.78 -1.87
N LEU A 489 -21.53 -11.42 -3.16
CA LEU A 489 -21.89 -12.35 -4.24
C LEU A 489 -20.91 -13.51 -4.34
N ILE A 490 -19.59 -13.25 -4.26
CA ILE A 490 -18.57 -14.32 -4.24
C ILE A 490 -18.82 -15.24 -3.04
N ALA A 491 -19.02 -14.70 -1.84
CA ALA A 491 -19.26 -15.50 -0.64
C ALA A 491 -20.58 -16.32 -0.68
N MET A 492 -21.57 -15.89 -1.47
CA MET A 492 -22.81 -16.65 -1.69
C MET A 492 -22.65 -17.79 -2.72
N LEU A 493 -21.62 -17.71 -3.57
CA LEU A 493 -21.30 -18.67 -4.65
C LEU A 493 -20.24 -19.71 -4.26
N THR A 494 -19.30 -19.37 -3.36
CA THR A 494 -18.23 -20.27 -2.91
C THR A 494 -17.85 -20.00 -1.45
N ASP A 495 -17.62 -21.08 -0.70
CA ASP A 495 -17.11 -21.08 0.68
C ASP A 495 -15.59 -21.38 0.75
N ASN A 496 -14.95 -21.70 -0.38
CA ASN A 496 -13.60 -22.26 -0.42
C ASN A 496 -12.52 -21.16 -0.33
N VAL A 497 -12.05 -20.92 0.89
CA VAL A 497 -11.03 -19.92 1.24
C VAL A 497 -9.68 -20.23 0.58
N LEU A 498 -9.35 -21.50 0.35
CA LEU A 498 -8.10 -21.89 -0.32
C LEU A 498 -8.09 -21.40 -1.77
N ILE A 499 -9.17 -21.64 -2.54
CA ILE A 499 -9.28 -21.18 -3.94
C ILE A 499 -9.24 -19.64 -4.00
N LEU A 500 -9.92 -18.94 -3.08
CA LEU A 500 -9.88 -17.48 -3.04
C LEU A 500 -8.47 -16.95 -2.71
N ALA A 501 -7.76 -17.57 -1.77
CA ALA A 501 -6.37 -17.21 -1.42
C ALA A 501 -5.39 -17.53 -2.56
N GLU A 502 -5.59 -18.65 -3.25
CA GLU A 502 -4.82 -19.05 -4.43
C GLU A 502 -4.96 -18.05 -5.58
N ILE A 503 -6.19 -17.72 -5.99
CA ILE A 503 -6.44 -16.74 -7.07
C ILE A 503 -5.92 -15.35 -6.67
N THR A 504 -6.17 -14.92 -5.42
CA THR A 504 -5.73 -13.61 -4.92
C THR A 504 -4.21 -13.51 -4.82
N GLY A 505 -3.52 -14.58 -4.41
CA GLY A 505 -2.07 -14.63 -4.36
C GLY A 505 -1.42 -14.72 -5.74
N SER A 506 -1.88 -15.66 -6.58
CA SER A 506 -1.23 -15.99 -7.85
C SER A 506 -1.35 -14.92 -8.94
N TYR A 507 -2.43 -14.13 -8.96
CA TYR A 507 -2.65 -13.10 -9.98
C TYR A 507 -2.34 -11.68 -9.46
N PRO A 508 -3.21 -11.00 -8.68
CA PRO A 508 -2.91 -9.64 -8.23
C PRO A 508 -1.84 -9.62 -7.12
N GLY A 509 -1.73 -10.67 -6.29
CA GLY A 509 -0.68 -10.80 -5.28
C GLY A 509 0.72 -10.85 -5.89
N VAL A 510 0.94 -11.66 -6.93
CA VAL A 510 2.15 -11.63 -7.78
C VAL A 510 2.43 -10.22 -8.31
N GLY A 511 1.38 -9.51 -8.74
CA GLY A 511 1.47 -8.11 -9.14
C GLY A 511 1.99 -7.20 -8.04
N VAL A 512 1.46 -7.27 -6.82
CA VAL A 512 1.88 -6.40 -5.70
C VAL A 512 3.22 -6.82 -5.08
N GLN A 513 3.51 -8.12 -5.03
CA GLN A 513 4.70 -8.67 -4.41
C GLN A 513 5.93 -8.58 -5.32
N TYR A 514 5.80 -8.84 -6.62
CA TYR A 514 6.93 -8.90 -7.55
C TYR A 514 6.94 -7.77 -8.58
N ILE A 515 5.82 -7.48 -9.23
CA ILE A 515 5.77 -6.51 -10.35
C ILE A 515 5.91 -5.06 -9.82
N ILE A 516 5.10 -4.66 -8.84
CA ILE A 516 5.11 -3.31 -8.26
C ILE A 516 6.52 -2.91 -7.77
N PRO A 517 7.22 -3.69 -6.91
CA PRO A 517 8.51 -3.26 -6.37
C PRO A 517 9.63 -3.29 -7.42
N SER A 518 9.60 -4.26 -8.34
CA SER A 518 10.59 -4.36 -9.42
C SER A 518 10.49 -3.19 -10.39
N LEU A 519 9.29 -2.77 -10.77
CA LEU A 519 9.09 -1.56 -11.58
C LEU A 519 9.49 -0.30 -10.81
N ILE A 520 9.05 -0.15 -9.56
CA ILE A 520 9.42 1.02 -8.73
C ILE A 520 10.94 1.17 -8.64
N VAL A 521 11.71 0.11 -8.35
CA VAL A 521 13.17 0.24 -8.21
C VAL A 521 13.88 0.50 -9.55
N ILE A 522 13.40 -0.08 -10.67
CA ILE A 522 13.95 0.21 -12.01
C ILE A 522 13.82 1.70 -12.34
N PHE A 523 12.64 2.29 -12.14
CA PHE A 523 12.41 3.70 -12.45
C PHE A 523 13.02 4.62 -11.39
N ALA A 524 13.02 4.25 -10.11
CA ALA A 524 13.67 5.02 -9.04
C ALA A 524 15.20 5.13 -9.24
N ARG A 525 15.89 4.03 -9.57
CA ARG A 525 17.33 4.05 -9.89
C ARG A 525 17.64 4.96 -11.10
N ARG A 526 16.76 4.95 -12.12
CA ARG A 526 16.86 5.85 -13.28
C ARG A 526 16.62 7.32 -12.92
N TYR A 527 15.61 7.59 -12.08
CA TYR A 527 15.29 8.93 -11.57
C TYR A 527 16.43 9.52 -10.73
N SER A 528 17.00 8.72 -9.81
CA SER A 528 18.16 9.08 -9.00
C SER A 528 19.33 9.57 -9.86
N LEU A 529 19.70 8.80 -10.88
CA LEU A 529 20.81 9.14 -11.78
C LEU A 529 20.53 10.35 -12.67
N ARG A 530 19.30 10.51 -13.17
CA ARG A 530 18.94 11.60 -14.11
C ARG A 530 18.62 12.93 -13.40
N GLU A 531 17.73 12.91 -12.42
CA GLU A 531 17.16 14.12 -11.82
C GLU A 531 17.93 14.57 -10.56
N LEU A 532 18.47 13.62 -9.79
CA LEU A 532 19.28 13.92 -8.59
C LEU A 532 20.80 13.92 -8.89
N GLY A 533 21.20 13.53 -10.10
CA GLY A 533 22.59 13.52 -10.57
C GLY A 533 23.52 12.64 -9.72
N SER A 534 22.97 11.61 -9.06
CA SER A 534 23.73 10.73 -8.14
C SER A 534 23.13 9.32 -8.08
N PRO A 535 23.96 8.26 -7.94
CA PRO A 535 23.47 6.94 -7.62
C PRO A 535 22.89 6.91 -6.20
N VAL A 536 21.96 5.97 -5.94
CA VAL A 536 21.36 5.81 -4.61
C VAL A 536 22.46 5.46 -3.58
N PRO A 537 22.57 6.19 -2.46
CA PRO A 537 23.56 5.92 -1.42
C PRO A 537 23.46 4.50 -0.86
N SER A 538 24.60 3.87 -0.56
CA SER A 538 24.67 2.47 -0.09
C SER A 538 23.95 2.18 1.23
N CYS A 539 23.63 3.21 2.02
CA CYS A 539 22.80 3.12 3.22
C CYS A 539 21.29 3.08 2.96
N SER A 540 20.86 3.45 1.74
CA SER A 540 19.46 3.51 1.29
C SER A 540 19.16 2.55 0.14
N ALA A 541 20.18 2.12 -0.60
CA ALA A 541 20.08 1.12 -1.66
C ALA A 541 19.71 -0.27 -1.10
N SER A 542 19.01 -1.07 -1.90
CA SER A 542 18.88 -2.51 -1.69
C SER A 542 20.26 -3.20 -1.75
N PRO A 543 20.51 -4.24 -0.94
CA PRO A 543 21.65 -5.14 -1.14
C PRO A 543 21.72 -5.74 -2.56
N PHE A 544 20.57 -5.85 -3.22
CA PHE A 544 20.40 -6.33 -4.60
C PHE A 544 20.52 -5.16 -5.58
N SER A 545 21.66 -4.48 -5.56
CA SER A 545 21.95 -3.26 -6.33
C SER A 545 22.09 -3.48 -7.83
N HIS A 546 22.47 -4.69 -8.25
CA HIS A 546 22.63 -5.03 -9.67
C HIS A 546 21.30 -5.05 -10.43
N THR A 547 21.31 -4.62 -11.70
CA THR A 547 20.11 -4.49 -12.56
C THR A 547 19.45 -5.83 -12.91
N PHE A 548 20.18 -6.94 -12.80
CA PHE A 548 19.66 -8.30 -12.99
C PHE A 548 18.44 -8.62 -12.11
N TRP A 549 18.48 -8.26 -10.83
CA TRP A 549 17.51 -8.75 -9.85
C TRP A 549 16.05 -8.32 -10.11
N PRO A 550 15.74 -7.05 -10.44
CA PRO A 550 14.40 -6.66 -10.88
C PRO A 550 13.90 -7.40 -12.13
N TYR A 551 14.77 -7.65 -13.12
CA TYR A 551 14.37 -8.38 -14.33
C TYR A 551 14.17 -9.88 -14.07
N LEU A 552 14.97 -10.49 -13.19
CA LEU A 552 14.75 -11.87 -12.71
C LEU A 552 13.39 -12.01 -12.00
N LEU A 553 13.01 -11.03 -11.16
CA LEU A 553 11.74 -11.06 -10.43
C LEU A 553 10.52 -10.79 -11.34
N LEU A 554 10.69 -9.98 -12.40
CA LEU A 554 9.68 -9.87 -13.45
C LEU A 554 9.55 -11.18 -14.25
N LEU A 555 10.65 -11.83 -14.63
CA LEU A 555 10.62 -13.15 -15.28
C LEU A 555 9.95 -14.21 -14.38
N TRP A 556 10.28 -14.23 -13.09
CA TRP A 556 9.63 -15.08 -12.08
C TRP A 556 8.12 -14.82 -12.01
N SER A 557 7.68 -13.55 -12.04
CA SER A 557 6.24 -13.22 -12.04
C SER A 557 5.50 -13.75 -13.26
N VAL A 558 6.12 -13.75 -14.44
CA VAL A 558 5.54 -14.31 -15.67
C VAL A 558 5.50 -15.84 -15.59
N PHE A 559 6.61 -16.48 -15.20
CA PHE A 559 6.68 -17.93 -15.01
C PHE A 559 5.62 -18.43 -14.01
N ALA A 560 5.48 -17.74 -12.88
CA ALA A 560 4.49 -18.03 -11.85
C ALA A 560 3.05 -17.98 -12.39
N ILE A 561 2.66 -16.88 -13.04
CA ILE A 561 1.32 -16.71 -13.61
C ILE A 561 1.04 -17.79 -14.66
N VAL A 562 2.02 -18.14 -15.50
CA VAL A 562 1.87 -19.22 -16.50
C VAL A 562 1.69 -20.57 -15.82
N MET A 563 2.53 -20.94 -14.85
CA MET A 563 2.41 -22.22 -14.14
C MET A 563 1.08 -22.38 -13.40
N VAL A 564 0.58 -21.31 -12.77
CA VAL A 564 -0.74 -21.33 -12.11
C VAL A 564 -1.87 -21.39 -13.14
N SER A 565 -1.78 -20.64 -14.25
CA SER A 565 -2.77 -20.71 -15.34
C SER A 565 -2.87 -22.10 -15.95
N LEU A 566 -1.74 -22.81 -16.09
CA LEU A 566 -1.69 -24.20 -16.57
C LEU A 566 -2.28 -25.18 -15.56
N ASN A 567 -2.10 -24.93 -14.25
CA ASN A 567 -2.70 -25.75 -13.20
C ASN A 567 -4.22 -25.57 -13.10
N PHE A 568 -4.75 -24.36 -13.36
CA PHE A 568 -6.19 -24.09 -13.46
C PHE A 568 -6.83 -24.52 -14.80
N ALA A 569 -6.02 -24.97 -15.75
CA ALA A 569 -6.46 -25.53 -17.04
C ALA A 569 -6.22 -27.04 -17.11
N ASP A 570 -5.98 -27.68 -15.96
CA ASP A 570 -5.83 -29.12 -15.77
C ASP A 570 -4.75 -29.78 -16.66
N VAL A 571 -3.76 -28.99 -17.10
CA VAL A 571 -2.70 -29.40 -18.07
C VAL A 571 -1.68 -30.39 -17.46
N PHE A 572 -1.80 -30.69 -16.17
CA PHE A 572 -0.93 -31.62 -15.44
C PHE A 572 -1.67 -32.86 -14.92
N GLU A 573 -2.93 -33.07 -15.31
CA GLU A 573 -3.69 -34.32 -15.08
C GLU A 573 -3.60 -35.30 -16.27
#